data_AF-A0A1F6HPN6-F1
#
_entry.id   AF-A0A1F6HPN6-F1
#
_cell.length_a   1.000
_cell.length_b   1.000
_cell.length_c   1.000
_cell.angle_alpha   90.00
_cell.angle_beta   90.00
_cell.angle_gamma   90.00
#
_symmetry.space_group_name_H-M   'P 1'
#
loop_
_entity.id
_entity.type
_entity.pdbx_description
1 polymer ?
#
loop_
_entity_poly.entity_id
_entity_poly.type
_entity_poly.pdbx_seq_one_letter_code
_entity_poly.pdbx_strand_id
1 'polypeptide(L)'
;MQLTDEHKKDIERSIMECIINALNKDLISSKDLPEISSYVLPKAETITTQEEMITFLKELSVKWNIFSQVLSSENGEVRGQMESQTVDKVTDLVKSGKIDEALDLAKSVTADNQNTQQ
;
A
#
# COMPACT_ATOMS: atom_id res chain seq x y z
N MET A 1 -2.16 -1.82 11.04
CA MET A 1 -0.94 -2.65 11.17
C MET A 1 0.23 -1.72 11.41
N GLN A 2 1.14 -2.07 12.34
CA GLN A 2 2.30 -1.22 12.62
C GLN A 2 3.28 -1.32 11.46
N LEU A 3 3.79 -0.18 11.00
CA LEU A 3 4.75 -0.14 9.89
C LEU A 3 6.11 -0.63 10.40
N THR A 4 6.73 -1.58 9.71
CA THR A 4 8.11 -1.98 10.03
C THR A 4 9.08 -0.99 9.39
N ASP A 5 10.26 -0.81 10.01
CA ASP A 5 11.30 0.07 9.46
C ASP A 5 11.80 -0.41 8.09
N GLU A 6 11.75 -1.72 7.83
CA GLU A 6 12.11 -2.32 6.55
C GLU A 6 11.09 -1.94 5.47
N HIS A 7 9.79 -2.11 5.76
CA HIS A 7 8.71 -1.75 4.84
C HIS A 7 8.73 -0.25 4.51
N LYS A 8 8.96 0.58 5.52
CA LYS A 8 9.11 2.03 5.36
C LYS A 8 10.23 2.38 4.37
N LYS A 9 11.39 1.74 4.49
CA LYS A 9 12.54 1.97 3.60
C LYS A 9 12.27 1.52 2.17
N ASP A 10 11.54 0.43 1.98
CA ASP A 10 11.19 -0.05 0.64
C ASP A 10 10.21 0.90 -0.07
N ILE A 11 9.29 1.51 0.67
CA ILE A 11 8.41 2.56 0.14
C ILE A 11 9.19 3.83 -0.17
N GLU A 12 10.09 4.28 0.71
CA GLU A 12 10.98 5.41 0.45
C GLU A 12 11.82 5.19 -0.82
N ARG A 13 12.35 3.98 -1.00
CA ARG A 13 13.05 3.59 -2.24
C ARG A 13 12.11 3.68 -3.45
N SER A 14 10.89 3.17 -3.34
CA SER A 14 9.89 3.22 -4.42
C SER A 14 9.51 4.66 -4.81
N ILE A 15 9.40 5.56 -3.83
CA ILE A 15 9.17 6.99 -4.05
C ILE A 15 10.36 7.60 -4.81
N MET A 16 11.59 7.30 -4.40
CA MET A 16 12.80 7.80 -5.06
C MET A 16 12.93 7.27 -6.49
N GLU A 17 12.69 5.99 -6.73
CA GLU A 17 12.69 5.39 -8.06
C GLU A 17 11.61 6.02 -8.95
N CYS A 18 10.43 6.30 -8.38
CA CYS A 18 9.37 7.03 -9.08
C CYS A 18 9.81 8.43 -9.51
N ILE A 19 10.47 9.19 -8.63
CA ILE A 19 11.01 10.52 -8.94
C ILE A 19 12.07 10.44 -10.05
N ILE A 20 13.01 9.49 -9.96
CA ILE A 20 14.06 9.29 -10.97
C ILE A 20 13.43 8.95 -12.32
N ASN A 21 12.46 8.04 -12.34
CA ASN A 21 11.76 7.65 -13.57
C ASN A 21 10.94 8.81 -14.15
N ALA A 22 10.33 9.63 -13.30
CA ALA A 22 9.58 10.80 -13.73
C ALA A 22 10.49 11.88 -14.33
N LEU A 23 11.68 12.10 -13.75
CA LEU A 23 12.71 12.99 -14.32
C LEU A 23 13.20 12.46 -15.68
N ASN A 24 13.49 11.16 -15.78
CA ASN A 24 13.97 10.55 -17.03
C ASN A 24 12.93 10.59 -18.17
N LYS A 25 11.65 10.71 -17.82
CA LYS A 25 10.52 10.80 -18.77
C LYS A 25 10.02 12.24 -18.96
N ASP A 26 10.73 13.23 -18.41
CA ASP A 26 10.35 14.65 -18.44
C ASP A 26 8.93 14.94 -17.88
N LEU A 27 8.43 14.07 -16.99
CA LEU A 27 7.13 14.25 -16.31
C LEU A 27 7.20 15.28 -15.18
N ILE A 28 8.40 15.42 -14.60
CA ILE A 28 8.76 16.46 -13.64
C ILE A 28 10.12 17.03 -14.01
N SER A 29 10.42 18.23 -13.54
CA SER A 29 11.71 18.89 -13.74
C SER A 29 12.49 18.97 -12.43
N SER A 30 13.80 19.26 -12.52
CA SER A 30 14.63 19.50 -11.33
C SER A 30 14.13 20.66 -10.45
N LYS A 31 13.30 21.55 -10.99
CA LYS A 31 12.70 22.68 -10.25
C LYS A 31 11.56 22.25 -9.34
N ASP A 32 10.96 21.09 -9.59
CA ASP A 32 9.85 20.55 -8.80
C ASP A 32 10.36 19.73 -7.60
N LEU A 33 11.63 19.30 -7.64
CA LEU A 33 12.26 18.49 -6.60
C LEU A 33 12.30 19.15 -5.21
N PRO A 34 12.59 20.46 -5.06
CA PRO A 34 12.54 21.11 -3.75
C PRO A 34 11.14 21.05 -3.13
N GLU A 35 10.09 21.28 -3.92
CA GLU A 35 8.72 21.21 -3.41
C GLU A 35 8.36 19.77 -3.01
N ILE A 36 8.64 18.79 -3.88
CA ILE A 36 8.37 17.37 -3.61
C ILE A 36 9.10 16.93 -2.34
N SER A 37 10.41 17.18 -2.23
CA SER A 37 11.21 16.77 -1.07
C SER A 37 10.76 17.44 0.22
N SER A 38 10.44 18.75 0.18
CA SER A 38 9.92 19.47 1.34
C SER A 38 8.59 18.94 1.87
N TYR A 39 7.80 18.30 1.00
CA TYR A 39 6.53 17.69 1.37
C TYR A 39 6.71 16.23 1.83
N VAL A 40 7.51 15.46 1.10
CA VAL A 40 7.68 14.02 1.30
C VAL A 40 8.46 13.72 2.58
N LEU A 41 9.61 14.39 2.80
CA LEU A 41 10.52 14.05 3.90
C LEU A 41 9.87 14.20 5.28
N PRO A 42 9.23 15.33 5.63
CA PRO A 42 8.66 15.50 6.96
C PRO A 42 7.49 14.54 7.21
N LYS A 43 6.68 14.27 6.19
CA LYS A 43 5.56 13.33 6.31
C LYS A 43 6.06 11.90 6.47
N ALA A 44 7.02 11.48 5.66
CA ALA A 44 7.63 10.16 5.73
C ALA A 44 8.18 9.88 7.15
N GLU A 45 8.86 10.84 7.77
CA GLU A 45 9.39 10.68 9.14
C GLU A 45 8.30 10.39 10.17
N THR A 46 7.13 11.03 10.05
CA THR A 46 6.03 10.93 11.03
C THR A 46 5.15 9.68 10.90
N ILE A 47 5.22 8.98 9.78
CA ILE A 47 4.37 7.80 9.54
C ILE A 47 4.85 6.61 10.37
N THR A 48 3.93 6.03 11.12
CA THR A 48 4.17 4.88 12.01
C THR A 48 3.27 3.68 11.72
N THR A 49 2.20 3.89 10.95
CA THR A 49 1.22 2.86 10.63
C THR A 49 1.02 2.71 9.12
N GLN A 50 0.56 1.52 8.73
CA GLN A 50 0.21 1.19 7.35
C GLN A 50 -0.88 2.11 6.77
N GLU A 51 -1.86 2.49 7.60
CA GLU A 51 -2.99 3.33 7.18
C GLU A 51 -2.56 4.78 6.94
N GLU A 52 -1.69 5.32 7.80
CA GLU A 52 -1.05 6.61 7.60
C GLU A 52 -0.21 6.61 6.32
N MET A 53 0.50 5.51 6.04
CA MET A 53 1.30 5.35 4.82
C MET A 53 0.43 5.38 3.56
N ILE A 54 -0.66 4.60 3.52
CA ILE A 54 -1.60 4.61 2.39
C ILE A 54 -2.21 6.01 2.22
N THR A 55 -2.61 6.64 3.32
CA THR A 55 -3.19 8.00 3.28
C THR A 55 -2.20 9.00 2.72
N PHE A 56 -0.94 8.94 3.17
CA PHE A 56 0.13 9.77 2.64
C PHE A 56 0.36 9.55 1.14
N LEU A 57 0.47 8.30 0.69
CA LEU A 57 0.64 7.97 -0.73
C LEU A 57 -0.56 8.42 -1.57
N LYS A 58 -1.77 8.38 -1.01
CA LYS A 58 -2.98 8.89 -1.66
C LYS A 58 -2.91 10.41 -1.85
N GLU A 59 -2.59 11.15 -0.79
CA GLU A 59 -2.38 12.60 -0.88
C GLU A 59 -1.28 12.95 -1.89
N LEU A 60 -0.18 12.19 -1.86
CA LEU A 60 0.97 12.37 -2.73
C LEU A 60 0.58 12.15 -4.20
N SER A 61 -0.20 11.10 -4.50
CA SER A 61 -0.69 10.81 -5.86
C SER A 61 -1.65 11.86 -6.40
N VAL A 62 -2.47 12.47 -5.53
CA VAL A 62 -3.38 13.57 -5.91
C VAL A 62 -2.58 14.82 -6.27
N LYS A 63 -1.54 15.13 -5.50
CA LYS A 63 -0.71 16.31 -5.73
C LYS A 63 0.25 16.11 -6.92
N TRP A 64 0.81 14.91 -7.06
CA TRP A 64 1.69 14.52 -8.15
C TRP A 64 1.33 13.12 -8.65
N ASN A 65 0.67 13.06 -9.81
CA ASN A 65 0.16 11.81 -10.40
C ASN A 65 1.25 10.76 -10.72
N ILE A 66 2.53 11.13 -10.69
CA ILE A 66 3.63 10.17 -10.87
C ILE A 66 3.62 9.10 -9.77
N PHE A 67 3.16 9.41 -8.55
CA PHE A 67 3.18 8.49 -7.41
C PHE A 67 2.01 7.51 -7.38
N SER A 68 1.07 7.60 -8.32
CA SER A 68 -0.08 6.70 -8.41
C SER A 68 0.31 5.22 -8.50
N GLN A 69 1.46 4.93 -9.12
CA GLN A 69 2.00 3.58 -9.19
C GLN A 69 2.46 3.06 -7.82
N VAL A 70 3.09 3.91 -6.99
CA VAL A 70 3.54 3.54 -5.64
C VAL A 70 2.33 3.23 -4.75
N LEU A 71 1.30 4.09 -4.79
CA LEU A 71 0.04 3.85 -4.08
C LEU A 71 -0.63 2.54 -4.52
N SER A 72 -0.63 2.24 -5.82
CA SER A 72 -1.24 1.02 -6.35
C SER A 72 -0.50 -0.23 -5.90
N SER A 73 0.83 -0.19 -5.88
CA SER A 73 1.67 -1.27 -5.37
C SER A 73 1.40 -1.52 -3.88
N GLU A 74 1.37 -0.46 -3.08
CA GLU A 74 1.15 -0.55 -1.64
C GLU A 74 -0.24 -1.13 -1.31
N ASN A 75 -1.29 -0.67 -1.99
CA ASN A 75 -2.63 -1.21 -1.82
C ASN A 75 -2.70 -2.69 -2.23
N GLY A 76 -1.97 -3.08 -3.28
CA GLY A 76 -1.87 -4.47 -3.71
C GLY A 76 -1.19 -5.37 -2.67
N GLU A 77 -0.10 -4.90 -2.07
CA GLU A 77 0.61 -5.63 -1.04
C GLU A 77 -0.22 -5.80 0.23
N VAL A 78 -0.86 -4.72 0.68
CA VAL A 78 -1.75 -4.76 1.85
C VAL A 78 -2.92 -5.72 1.65
N ARG A 79 -3.50 -5.73 0.45
CA ARG A 79 -4.54 -6.70 0.08
C ARG A 79 -3.99 -8.13 0.10
N GLY A 80 -2.82 -8.38 -0.48
CA GLY A 80 -2.19 -9.70 -0.46
C GLY A 80 -1.88 -10.20 0.95
N GLN A 81 -1.39 -9.32 1.84
CA GLN A 81 -1.16 -9.66 3.25
C GLN A 81 -2.46 -9.98 3.99
N MET A 82 -3.53 -9.21 3.77
CA MET A 82 -4.86 -9.51 4.34
C MET A 82 -5.43 -10.83 3.83
N GLU A 83 -5.30 -11.10 2.53
CA GLU A 83 -5.72 -12.36 1.92
C GLU A 83 -4.96 -13.54 2.53
N SER A 84 -3.63 -13.46 2.65
CA SER A 84 -2.79 -14.49 3.26
C SER A 84 -3.18 -14.76 4.73
N GLN A 85 -3.30 -13.70 5.55
CA GLN A 85 -3.72 -13.84 6.95
C GLN A 85 -5.11 -14.48 7.08
N THR A 86 -5.98 -14.23 6.11
CA THR A 86 -7.32 -14.80 6.12
C THR A 86 -7.30 -16.27 5.71
N VAL A 87 -6.51 -16.65 4.72
CA VAL A 87 -6.27 -18.06 4.35
C VAL A 87 -5.71 -18.85 5.53
N ASP A 88 -4.76 -18.28 6.26
CA ASP A 88 -4.18 -18.92 7.45
C ASP A 88 -5.25 -19.13 8.54
N LYS A 89 -6.06 -18.10 8.82
CA LYS A 89 -7.18 -18.20 9.77
C LYS A 89 -8.23 -19.22 9.35
N VAL A 90 -8.60 -19.26 8.07
CA VAL A 90 -9.53 -20.27 7.51
C VAL A 90 -8.94 -21.67 7.71
N THR A 91 -7.66 -21.84 7.43
CA THR A 91 -6.96 -23.12 7.62
C THR A 91 -6.98 -23.57 9.08
N ASP A 92 -6.76 -22.64 10.01
CA ASP A 92 -6.78 -22.94 11.45
C ASP A 92 -8.19 -23.25 11.98
N LEU A 93 -9.22 -22.56 11.48
CA LEU A 93 -10.62 -22.86 11.80
C LEU A 93 -11.04 -24.24 11.29
N VAL A 94 -10.63 -24.63 10.08
CA VAL A 94 -10.86 -25.98 9.53
C VAL A 94 -10.16 -27.04 10.39
N LYS A 95 -8.88 -26.84 10.74
CA LYS A 95 -8.14 -27.75 11.63
C LYS A 95 -8.79 -27.88 13.01
N SER A 96 -9.44 -26.82 13.48
CA SER A 96 -10.15 -26.77 14.76
C SER A 96 -11.60 -27.31 14.68
N GLY A 97 -12.03 -27.82 13.52
CA GLY A 97 -13.37 -28.38 13.29
C GLY A 97 -14.49 -27.35 13.15
N LYS A 98 -14.14 -26.05 13.08
CA LYS A 98 -15.09 -24.93 12.95
C LYS A 98 -15.36 -24.62 11.47
N ILE A 99 -15.92 -25.59 10.76
CA ILE A 99 -16.13 -25.54 9.31
C ILE A 99 -17.05 -24.36 8.91
N ASP A 100 -18.11 -24.10 9.67
CA ASP A 100 -19.06 -23.02 9.34
C ASP A 100 -18.42 -21.63 9.47
N GLU A 101 -17.64 -21.39 10.53
CA GLU A 101 -16.89 -20.13 10.72
C GLU A 101 -15.83 -19.94 9.62
N ALA A 102 -15.16 -21.02 9.21
CA ALA A 102 -14.19 -20.99 8.13
C ALA A 102 -14.83 -20.64 6.78
N LEU A 103 -16.04 -21.15 6.52
CA LEU A 103 -16.79 -20.91 5.30
C LEU A 103 -17.27 -19.45 5.19
N ASP A 104 -17.76 -18.89 6.30
CA ASP A 104 -18.20 -17.49 6.35
C ASP A 104 -17.03 -16.52 6.18
N LEU A 105 -15.87 -16.83 6.79
CA LEU A 105 -14.65 -16.05 6.63
C LEU A 105 -14.09 -16.10 5.20
N ALA A 106 -14.17 -17.26 4.53
CA ALA A 106 -13.77 -17.37 3.12
C ALA A 106 -14.71 -16.57 2.18
N LYS A 107 -16.02 -16.57 2.47
CA LYS A 107 -17.01 -15.83 1.68
C LYS A 107 -16.83 -14.31 1.77
N SER A 108 -16.47 -13.76 2.93
CA SER A 108 -16.28 -12.31 3.08
C SER A 108 -15.15 -11.78 2.19
N VAL A 109 -14.04 -12.52 2.07
CA VAL A 109 -12.91 -12.17 1.18
C VAL A 109 -13.29 -12.30 -0.29
N THR A 110 -14.02 -13.35 -0.65
CA THR A 110 -14.41 -13.59 -2.05
C THR A 110 -15.42 -12.53 -2.54
N ALA A 111 -16.29 -12.04 -1.65
CA ALA A 111 -17.27 -11.01 -1.96
C ALA A 111 -16.64 -9.61 -2.16
N ASP A 112 -15.63 -9.25 -1.36
CA ASP A 112 -14.87 -7.99 -1.55
C ASP A 112 -14.09 -7.98 -2.88
N ASN A 113 -13.63 -9.15 -3.35
CA ASN A 113 -12.92 -9.28 -4.63
C ASN A 113 -13.79 -9.05 -5.87
N GLN A 114 -15.13 -9.14 -5.79
CA GLN A 114 -16.01 -8.92 -6.94
C GLN A 114 -16.42 -7.46 -7.15
N ASN A 115 -16.23 -6.58 -6.15
CA ASN A 115 -16.59 -5.16 -6.25
C ASN A 115 -15.48 -4.25 -6.84
N THR A 116 -14.30 -4.80 -7.14
CA THR A 116 -13.19 -4.02 -7.75
C THR A 116 -13.04 -4.22 -9.27
N GLN A 117 -13.96 -4.95 -9.92
CA GLN A 117 -13.94 -5.19 -11.38
C GLN A 117 -15.12 -4.54 -12.16
N GLN A 118 -15.86 -3.59 -11.57
CA GLN A 118 -16.89 -2.83 -12.27
C GLN A 118 -16.55 -1.35 -12.41
#